data_AF-A0A1Q4DA55-F1
#
_entry.id   AF-A0A1Q4DA55-F1
#
_cell.length_a   1.000
_cell.length_b   1.000
_cell.length_c   1.000
_cell.angle_alpha   90.00
_cell.angle_beta   90.00
_cell.angle_gamma   90.00
#
_symmetry.space_group_name_H-M   'P 1'
#
loop_
_entity.id
_entity.type
_entity.pdbx_description
1 polymer ?
#
loop_
_entity_poly.entity_id
_entity_poly.type
_entity_poly.pdbx_seq_one_letter_code
_entity_poly.pdbx_strand_id
1 'polypeptide(L)'
;MRLRGFSKRPSSDIFTSHTIHPRWAFHYGGRTELQFNIGLERVSDVDELRHGVAFSFEPSQSLPSIDVLIPKVRLFNDFMRLYPEHYGDMCMWHHAGHERSADYAPSPILPDLVRPGPFVFLGKRRPVALIDYDEILTDFDRLLPLYEYVESGGREDAGLPAAPTGFTFQTGCTERPAATTATLAERELNVSLRHNLLQAGLSARLIAEYGAENVADEHPSGLGTKIDVVLRRTPEEYWYYEIKTAHSPRSCIREALGQVMEYAYWPGAREPRRLIVSGENALDDDGRAYLRQLNERFRLPVAYEQIVLEE
;
A
#
# COMPACT_ATOMS: atom_id res chain seq x y z
N MET A 1 -7.59 -13.51 14.59
CA MET A 1 -9.04 -13.36 14.32
C MET A 1 -9.76 -12.50 15.39
N ARG A 2 -9.15 -11.41 15.89
CA ARG A 2 -9.78 -10.40 16.77
C ARG A 2 -10.50 -9.29 15.99
N LEU A 3 -10.19 -9.15 14.70
CA LEU A 3 -10.51 -7.99 13.86
C LEU A 3 -11.98 -7.83 13.47
N ARG A 4 -12.78 -8.90 13.48
CA ARG A 4 -14.16 -8.87 12.95
C ARG A 4 -15.25 -8.59 13.98
N GLY A 5 -14.92 -8.19 15.21
CA GLY A 5 -15.92 -7.78 16.21
C GLY A 5 -16.99 -8.84 16.50
N PHE A 6 -16.70 -10.12 16.26
CA PHE A 6 -17.68 -11.18 16.46
C PHE A 6 -18.02 -11.36 17.94
N SER A 7 -19.31 -11.46 18.24
CA SER A 7 -19.85 -11.70 19.60
C SER A 7 -19.49 -13.08 20.18
N LYS A 8 -18.93 -13.97 19.36
CA LYS A 8 -18.37 -15.27 19.76
C LYS A 8 -16.91 -15.33 19.32
N ARG A 9 -16.05 -15.90 20.18
CA ARG A 9 -14.67 -16.25 19.81
C ARG A 9 -14.73 -17.10 18.53
N PRO A 10 -14.08 -16.67 17.44
CA PRO A 10 -13.85 -17.57 16.33
C PRO A 10 -13.03 -18.78 16.80
N SER A 11 -13.09 -19.88 16.04
CA SER A 11 -12.32 -21.11 16.24
C SER A 11 -10.93 -20.84 16.85
N SER A 12 -10.54 -21.59 17.88
CA SER A 12 -9.18 -21.56 18.44
C SER A 12 -8.13 -22.00 17.42
N ASP A 13 -8.56 -22.75 16.41
CA ASP A 13 -7.70 -23.36 15.41
C ASP A 13 -7.68 -22.48 14.16
N ILE A 14 -6.49 -22.02 13.80
CA ILE A 14 -6.23 -21.20 12.62
C ILE A 14 -6.52 -21.98 11.32
N PHE A 15 -6.34 -23.30 11.32
CA PHE A 15 -6.75 -24.20 10.24
C PHE A 15 -7.87 -25.12 10.74
N THR A 16 -8.91 -25.33 9.93
CA THR A 16 -10.05 -26.21 10.28
C THR A 16 -10.18 -27.32 9.25
N SER A 17 -10.94 -28.37 9.55
CA SER A 17 -11.20 -29.46 8.59
C SER A 17 -11.81 -28.98 7.26
N HIS A 18 -12.45 -27.81 7.24
CA HIS A 18 -13.04 -27.20 6.04
C HIS A 18 -12.03 -26.42 5.20
N THR A 19 -10.86 -26.10 5.76
CA THR A 19 -9.80 -25.32 5.09
C THR A 19 -8.51 -26.12 4.90
N ILE A 20 -8.50 -27.39 5.32
CA ILE A 20 -7.42 -28.34 5.11
C ILE A 20 -7.79 -29.25 3.94
N HIS A 21 -6.92 -29.26 2.92
CA HIS A 21 -6.97 -30.13 1.77
C HIS A 21 -5.76 -31.05 1.74
N PRO A 22 -5.76 -32.14 0.93
CA PRO A 22 -4.70 -33.16 0.98
C PRO A 22 -3.28 -32.62 0.75
N ARG A 23 -3.12 -31.50 0.03
CA ARG A 23 -1.81 -30.91 -0.29
C ARG A 23 -1.68 -29.45 0.11
N TRP A 24 -2.69 -28.85 0.74
CA TRP A 24 -2.64 -27.43 1.11
C TRP A 24 -3.70 -27.08 2.13
N ALA A 25 -3.46 -26.02 2.89
CA ALA A 25 -4.39 -25.47 3.85
C ALA A 25 -4.32 -23.94 3.85
N PHE A 26 -5.44 -23.30 4.19
CA PHE A 26 -5.53 -21.85 4.40
C PHE A 26 -6.27 -21.54 5.69
N HIS A 27 -6.04 -20.36 6.25
CA HIS A 27 -6.60 -20.05 7.56
C HIS A 27 -8.11 -19.76 7.54
N TYR A 28 -8.73 -19.96 8.70
CA TYR A 28 -10.13 -19.69 8.96
C TYR A 28 -10.40 -18.17 8.93
N GLY A 29 -11.32 -17.75 8.06
CA GLY A 29 -11.49 -16.35 7.59
C GLY A 29 -11.79 -16.33 6.09
N GLY A 30 -11.22 -17.30 5.37
CA GLY A 30 -11.71 -17.75 4.07
C GLY A 30 -11.19 -16.96 2.87
N ARG A 31 -11.86 -17.15 1.73
CA ARG A 31 -11.43 -16.65 0.41
C ARG A 31 -11.59 -15.14 0.22
N THR A 32 -12.25 -14.46 1.15
CA THR A 32 -12.51 -13.01 1.12
C THR A 32 -11.43 -12.19 1.85
N GLU A 33 -10.33 -12.82 2.27
CA GLU A 33 -9.25 -12.22 3.06
C GLU A 33 -7.88 -12.55 2.47
N LEU A 34 -6.85 -11.79 2.88
CA LEU A 34 -5.45 -12.21 2.73
C LEU A 34 -5.23 -13.49 3.55
N GLN A 35 -4.82 -14.58 2.91
CA GLN A 35 -4.80 -15.90 3.55
C GLN A 35 -3.42 -16.29 4.03
N PHE A 36 -3.26 -16.62 5.32
CA PHE A 36 -2.17 -17.49 5.73
C PHE A 36 -2.35 -18.84 5.05
N ASN A 37 -1.31 -19.29 4.33
CA ASN A 37 -1.37 -20.43 3.45
C ASN A 37 -0.16 -21.33 3.66
N ILE A 38 -0.44 -22.63 3.74
CA ILE A 38 0.56 -23.70 3.73
C ILE A 38 0.23 -24.65 2.60
N GLY A 39 1.22 -25.14 1.86
CA GLY A 39 0.98 -26.11 0.80
C GLY A 39 2.20 -26.90 0.40
N LEU A 40 1.98 -28.06 -0.20
CA LEU A 40 2.99 -28.90 -0.81
C LEU A 40 3.04 -28.64 -2.31
N GLU A 41 4.09 -27.97 -2.76
CA GLU A 41 4.43 -27.82 -4.17
C GLU A 41 5.45 -28.87 -4.58
N ARG A 42 5.33 -29.38 -5.80
CA ARG A 42 6.33 -30.30 -6.35
C ARG A 42 7.21 -29.51 -7.31
N VAL A 43 8.48 -29.33 -6.94
CA VAL A 43 9.47 -28.60 -7.74
C VAL A 43 10.68 -29.50 -7.94
N SER A 44 11.07 -29.72 -9.20
CA SER A 44 12.20 -30.57 -9.57
C SER A 44 12.14 -31.98 -8.93
N ASP A 45 10.94 -32.58 -8.91
CA ASP A 45 10.65 -33.90 -8.32
C ASP A 45 10.77 -34.04 -6.80
N VAL A 46 11.01 -32.94 -6.09
CA VAL A 46 10.99 -32.88 -4.62
C VAL A 46 9.70 -32.18 -4.16
N ASP A 47 9.06 -32.74 -3.15
CA ASP A 47 7.97 -32.03 -2.47
C ASP A 47 8.57 -30.97 -1.54
N GLU A 48 8.21 -29.71 -1.79
CA GLU A 48 8.54 -28.54 -0.98
C GLU A 48 7.30 -28.06 -0.25
N LEU A 49 7.45 -27.75 1.02
CA LEU A 49 6.45 -27.04 1.81
C LEU A 49 6.61 -25.54 1.55
N ARG A 50 5.56 -24.90 1.06
CA ARG A 50 5.39 -23.44 1.08
C ARG A 50 4.66 -23.02 2.34
N HIS A 51 5.06 -21.89 2.91
CA HIS A 51 4.35 -21.22 4.00
C HIS A 51 4.47 -19.70 3.82
N GLY A 52 3.37 -19.00 4.05
CA GLY A 52 3.30 -17.55 3.87
C GLY A 52 1.89 -17.01 3.83
N VAL A 53 1.69 -15.91 3.11
CA VAL A 53 0.38 -15.31 2.84
C VAL A 53 0.05 -15.30 1.36
N ALA A 54 -1.24 -15.33 1.02
CA ALA A 54 -1.67 -15.39 -0.37
C ALA A 54 -3.02 -14.71 -0.63
N PHE A 55 -3.18 -14.18 -1.84
CA PHE A 55 -4.47 -13.88 -2.43
C PHE A 55 -4.83 -14.95 -3.46
N SER A 56 -6.05 -15.49 -3.35
CA SER A 56 -6.65 -16.34 -4.38
C SER A 56 -7.76 -15.55 -5.06
N PHE A 57 -7.56 -15.19 -6.32
CA PHE A 57 -8.56 -14.50 -7.14
C PHE A 57 -9.44 -15.46 -7.93
N GLU A 58 -9.33 -16.76 -7.68
CA GLU A 58 -10.20 -17.77 -8.29
C GLU A 58 -11.63 -17.62 -7.72
N PRO A 59 -12.66 -17.40 -8.56
CA PRO A 59 -14.04 -17.34 -8.09
C PRO A 59 -14.50 -18.68 -7.50
N SER A 60 -15.40 -18.65 -6.54
CA SER A 60 -15.99 -19.85 -5.94
C SER A 60 -17.35 -19.53 -5.31
N GLN A 61 -18.06 -20.54 -4.82
CA GLN A 61 -19.27 -20.31 -4.03
C GLN A 61 -19.04 -19.39 -2.81
N SER A 62 -17.87 -19.49 -2.18
CA SER A 62 -17.46 -18.65 -1.04
C SER A 62 -16.77 -17.34 -1.42
N LEU A 63 -16.50 -17.11 -2.72
CA LEU A 63 -15.96 -15.86 -3.27
C LEU A 63 -16.57 -15.66 -4.68
N PRO A 64 -17.82 -15.21 -4.78
CA PRO A 64 -18.48 -15.08 -6.09
C PRO A 64 -17.84 -14.00 -6.97
N SER A 65 -17.28 -12.96 -6.37
CA SER A 65 -16.55 -11.89 -7.04
C SER A 65 -15.26 -11.57 -6.27
N ILE A 66 -14.23 -11.14 -7.00
CA ILE A 66 -12.96 -10.68 -6.43
C ILE A 66 -13.03 -9.26 -5.87
N ASP A 67 -14.14 -8.54 -6.06
CA ASP A 67 -14.27 -7.12 -5.70
C ASP A 67 -13.95 -6.86 -4.22
N VAL A 68 -14.30 -7.80 -3.34
CA VAL A 68 -14.00 -7.73 -1.90
C VAL A 68 -12.50 -7.76 -1.60
N LEU A 69 -11.68 -8.30 -2.51
CA LEU A 69 -10.23 -8.37 -2.40
C LEU A 69 -9.53 -7.15 -3.00
N ILE A 70 -10.15 -6.42 -3.92
CA ILE A 70 -9.56 -5.22 -4.55
C ILE A 70 -9.06 -4.20 -3.51
N PRO A 71 -9.86 -3.74 -2.52
CA PRO A 71 -9.36 -2.81 -1.50
C PRO A 71 -8.26 -3.43 -0.63
N LYS A 72 -8.27 -4.76 -0.43
CA LYS A 72 -7.25 -5.48 0.36
C LYS A 72 -5.91 -5.56 -0.34
N VAL A 73 -5.93 -5.77 -1.66
CA VAL A 73 -4.72 -5.72 -2.50
C VAL A 73 -4.12 -4.31 -2.51
N ARG A 74 -4.96 -3.26 -2.49
CA ARG A 74 -4.46 -1.88 -2.34
C ARG A 74 -3.70 -1.71 -1.03
N LEU A 75 -4.29 -2.13 0.09
CA LEU A 75 -3.64 -2.09 1.41
C LEU A 75 -2.34 -2.92 1.46
N PHE A 76 -2.34 -4.13 0.89
CA PHE A 76 -1.13 -4.94 0.77
C PHE A 76 -0.04 -4.19 0.01
N ASN A 77 -0.39 -3.60 -1.15
CA ASN A 77 0.54 -2.86 -1.97
C ASN A 77 1.09 -1.63 -1.27
N ASP A 78 0.26 -0.94 -0.48
CA ASP A 78 0.68 0.20 0.32
C ASP A 78 1.63 -0.21 1.44
N PHE A 79 1.36 -1.33 2.11
CA PHE A 79 2.28 -1.91 3.10
C PHE A 79 3.64 -2.25 2.48
N MET A 80 3.65 -2.89 1.31
CA MET A 80 4.89 -3.23 0.59
C MET A 80 5.69 -1.98 0.17
N ARG A 81 5.02 -0.86 -0.13
CA ARG A 81 5.69 0.43 -0.43
C ARG A 81 6.23 1.11 0.84
N LEU A 82 5.57 0.92 1.97
CA LEU A 82 5.98 1.50 3.24
C LEU A 82 7.20 0.80 3.84
N TYR A 83 7.26 -0.54 3.67
CA TYR A 83 8.26 -1.41 4.27
C TYR A 83 8.94 -2.33 3.23
N PRO A 84 9.61 -1.77 2.20
CA PRO A 84 10.11 -2.55 1.06
C PRO A 84 11.18 -3.60 1.42
N GLU A 85 11.88 -3.43 2.54
CA GLU A 85 12.95 -4.35 2.98
C GLU A 85 12.47 -5.38 4.01
N HIS A 86 11.26 -5.24 4.56
CA HIS A 86 10.81 -6.02 5.71
C HIS A 86 10.67 -7.52 5.43
N TYR A 87 10.46 -7.87 4.16
CA TYR A 87 10.36 -9.24 3.66
C TYR A 87 11.46 -9.58 2.65
N GLY A 88 12.60 -8.87 2.65
CA GLY A 88 13.66 -9.07 1.65
C GLY A 88 14.27 -10.49 1.60
N ASP A 89 14.07 -11.30 2.64
CA ASP A 89 14.46 -12.71 2.73
C ASP A 89 13.39 -13.70 2.24
N MET A 90 12.21 -13.22 1.86
CA MET A 90 11.11 -14.01 1.29
C MET A 90 11.03 -13.82 -0.23
N CYS A 91 10.25 -14.69 -0.88
CA CYS A 91 9.96 -14.59 -2.31
C CYS A 91 8.47 -14.35 -2.54
N MET A 92 8.15 -13.74 -3.68
CA MET A 92 6.82 -13.74 -4.26
C MET A 92 6.78 -14.55 -5.55
N TRP A 93 5.66 -15.22 -5.79
CA TRP A 93 5.36 -15.88 -7.06
C TRP A 93 3.86 -15.89 -7.27
N HIS A 94 3.44 -16.15 -8.50
CA HIS A 94 2.03 -16.29 -8.82
C HIS A 94 1.77 -17.47 -9.76
N HIS A 95 0.54 -17.95 -9.71
CA HIS A 95 -0.03 -18.85 -10.72
C HIS A 95 -1.10 -18.09 -11.49
N ALA A 96 -1.07 -18.16 -12.82
CA ALA A 96 -2.12 -17.66 -13.69
C ALA A 96 -2.52 -18.77 -14.67
N GLY A 97 -3.73 -19.32 -14.51
CA GLY A 97 -4.14 -20.52 -15.23
C GLY A 97 -3.26 -21.72 -14.85
N HIS A 98 -2.60 -22.32 -15.85
CA HIS A 98 -1.70 -23.47 -15.65
C HIS A 98 -0.22 -23.07 -15.50
N GLU A 99 0.10 -21.79 -15.62
CA GLU A 99 1.48 -21.30 -15.59
C GLU A 99 1.83 -20.75 -14.21
N ARG A 100 2.97 -21.19 -13.68
CA ARG A 100 3.60 -20.63 -12.48
C ARG A 100 4.70 -19.67 -12.92
N SER A 101 4.74 -18.49 -12.34
CA SER A 101 5.84 -17.54 -12.55
C SER A 101 7.16 -18.08 -11.97
N ALA A 102 8.27 -17.48 -12.39
CA ALA A 102 9.49 -17.54 -11.60
C ALA A 102 9.28 -16.84 -10.25
N ASP A 103 10.14 -17.13 -9.29
CA ASP A 103 10.17 -16.41 -8.01
C ASP A 103 10.77 -15.02 -8.26
N TYR A 104 10.20 -14.01 -7.62
CA TYR A 104 10.65 -12.62 -7.70
C TYR A 104 10.65 -11.97 -6.31
N ALA A 105 11.39 -10.86 -6.20
CA ALA A 105 11.49 -10.12 -4.95
C ALA A 105 10.12 -9.60 -4.48
N PRO A 106 9.85 -9.59 -3.17
CA PRO A 106 8.62 -9.04 -2.63
C PRO A 106 8.38 -7.60 -3.09
N SER A 107 7.19 -7.38 -3.63
CA SER A 107 6.81 -6.13 -4.28
C SER A 107 5.29 -5.97 -4.27
N PRO A 108 4.78 -4.76 -4.53
CA PRO A 108 3.36 -4.58 -4.79
C PRO A 108 2.85 -5.54 -5.87
N ILE A 109 1.72 -6.19 -5.62
CA ILE A 109 1.00 -7.05 -6.58
C ILE A 109 0.65 -6.21 -7.80
N LEU A 110 1.04 -6.72 -8.97
CA LEU A 110 0.78 -6.10 -10.26
C LEU A 110 -0.73 -6.10 -10.57
N PRO A 111 -1.30 -5.00 -11.10
CA PRO A 111 -2.72 -4.93 -11.45
C PRO A 111 -3.22 -6.06 -12.36
N ASP A 112 -2.40 -6.52 -13.31
CA ASP A 112 -2.73 -7.66 -14.20
C ASP A 112 -2.99 -8.97 -13.46
N LEU A 113 -2.51 -9.10 -12.23
CA LEU A 113 -2.77 -10.25 -11.37
C LEU A 113 -4.08 -10.09 -10.59
N VAL A 114 -4.63 -8.88 -10.49
CA VAL A 114 -5.88 -8.56 -9.78
C VAL A 114 -7.07 -8.71 -10.73
N ARG A 115 -7.23 -9.92 -11.23
CA ARG A 115 -8.35 -10.35 -12.11
C ARG A 115 -8.81 -11.74 -11.69
N PRO A 116 -9.96 -12.26 -12.15
CA PRO A 116 -10.37 -13.61 -11.80
C PRO A 116 -9.34 -14.67 -12.25
N GLY A 117 -8.98 -15.58 -11.34
CA GLY A 117 -8.13 -16.75 -11.62
C GLY A 117 -6.78 -16.78 -10.88
N PRO A 118 -5.92 -15.75 -11.01
CA PRO A 118 -4.59 -15.78 -10.43
C PRO A 118 -4.54 -16.09 -8.92
N PHE A 119 -3.46 -16.75 -8.52
CA PHE A 119 -3.09 -16.97 -7.13
C PHE A 119 -1.74 -16.34 -6.89
N VAL A 120 -1.65 -15.36 -5.99
CA VAL A 120 -0.41 -14.62 -5.69
C VAL A 120 0.02 -14.97 -4.28
N PHE A 121 1.28 -15.36 -4.13
CA PHE A 121 1.85 -15.83 -2.86
C PHE A 121 3.06 -14.99 -2.48
N LEU A 122 3.20 -14.71 -1.18
CA LEU A 122 4.37 -14.13 -0.53
C LEU A 122 4.79 -15.06 0.61
N GLY A 123 6.03 -15.55 0.60
CA GLY A 123 6.55 -16.35 1.71
C GLY A 123 7.80 -17.12 1.33
N LYS A 124 8.00 -18.27 1.98
CA LYS A 124 9.15 -19.15 1.73
C LYS A 124 8.69 -20.53 1.28
N ARG A 125 9.65 -21.27 0.71
CA ARG A 125 9.51 -22.69 0.34
C ARG A 125 10.74 -23.44 0.82
N ARG A 126 10.53 -24.65 1.35
CA ARG A 126 11.63 -25.54 1.76
C ARG A 126 11.28 -26.99 1.45
N PRO A 127 12.27 -27.84 1.08
CA PRO A 127 12.05 -29.28 0.96
C PRO A 127 11.43 -29.85 2.24
N VAL A 128 10.47 -30.76 2.10
CA VAL A 128 9.78 -31.37 3.25
C VAL A 128 10.75 -32.05 4.23
N ALA A 129 11.88 -32.56 3.72
CA ALA A 129 12.94 -33.16 4.53
C ALA A 129 13.69 -32.17 5.44
N LEU A 130 13.57 -30.86 5.21
CA LEU A 130 14.29 -29.79 5.90
C LEU A 130 13.33 -28.82 6.62
N ILE A 131 12.13 -29.27 6.96
CA ILE A 131 11.15 -28.43 7.67
C ILE A 131 11.65 -28.12 9.08
N ASP A 132 11.64 -26.84 9.41
CA ASP A 132 11.79 -26.31 10.76
C ASP A 132 10.47 -25.60 11.14
N TYR A 133 9.76 -26.15 12.13
CA TYR A 133 8.47 -25.61 12.56
C TYR A 133 8.61 -24.26 13.24
N ASP A 134 9.69 -24.02 13.97
CA ASP A 134 9.92 -22.76 14.69
C ASP A 134 10.19 -21.62 13.69
N GLU A 135 10.91 -21.91 12.60
CA GLU A 135 11.10 -20.94 11.52
C GLU A 135 9.77 -20.60 10.84
N ILE A 136 8.93 -21.60 10.56
CA ILE A 136 7.61 -21.37 9.94
C ILE A 136 6.73 -20.49 10.83
N LEU A 137 6.68 -20.77 12.13
CA LEU A 137 5.92 -19.97 13.08
C LEU A 137 6.47 -18.55 13.18
N THR A 138 7.80 -18.40 13.21
CA THR A 138 8.46 -17.08 13.19
C THR A 138 8.11 -16.29 11.93
N ASP A 139 8.10 -16.93 10.76
CA ASP A 139 7.72 -16.27 9.52
C ASP A 139 6.23 -15.86 9.50
N PHE A 140 5.34 -16.63 10.12
CA PHE A 140 3.95 -16.24 10.28
C PHE A 140 3.78 -15.05 11.24
N ASP A 141 4.50 -15.03 12.35
CA ASP A 141 4.50 -13.88 13.26
C ASP A 141 5.01 -12.61 12.55
N ARG A 142 5.99 -12.75 11.64
CA ARG A 142 6.47 -11.63 10.79
C ARG A 142 5.46 -11.17 9.73
N LEU A 143 4.59 -12.07 9.25
CA LEU A 143 3.54 -11.76 8.28
C LEU A 143 2.25 -11.26 8.94
N LEU A 144 2.11 -11.43 10.26
CA LEU A 144 0.94 -11.00 11.02
C LEU A 144 0.66 -9.48 10.94
N PRO A 145 1.65 -8.57 11.07
CA PRO A 145 1.40 -7.14 10.92
C PRO A 145 0.83 -6.75 9.55
N LEU A 146 1.32 -7.39 8.47
CA LEU A 146 0.77 -7.19 7.12
C LEU A 146 -0.67 -7.69 7.04
N TYR A 147 -0.96 -8.87 7.59
CA TYR A 147 -2.32 -9.40 7.65
C TYR A 147 -3.27 -8.46 8.41
N GLU A 148 -2.87 -8.01 9.60
CA GLU A 148 -3.66 -7.10 10.44
C GLU A 148 -3.89 -5.74 9.74
N TYR A 149 -2.87 -5.19 9.08
CA TYR A 149 -3.01 -3.97 8.29
C TYR A 149 -4.06 -4.10 7.17
N VAL A 150 -3.97 -5.18 6.40
CA VAL A 150 -4.88 -5.44 5.27
C VAL A 150 -6.30 -5.69 5.76
N GLU A 151 -6.47 -6.47 6.82
CA GLU A 151 -7.77 -6.92 7.30
C GLU A 151 -8.47 -5.91 8.23
N SER A 152 -7.73 -4.96 8.81
CA SER A 152 -8.29 -3.85 9.59
C SER A 152 -8.73 -2.65 8.73
N GLY A 153 -8.56 -2.72 7.41
CA GLY A 153 -8.80 -1.58 6.52
C GLY A 153 -7.73 -0.49 6.69
N GLY A 154 -6.51 -0.85 7.10
CA GLY A 154 -5.40 0.06 7.36
C GLY A 154 -5.59 0.95 8.60
N ARG A 155 -6.48 0.56 9.54
CA ARG A 155 -6.81 1.32 10.76
C ARG A 155 -5.98 0.94 11.98
N GLU A 156 -5.49 -0.30 12.03
CA GLU A 156 -4.52 -0.67 13.05
C GLU A 156 -3.16 -0.13 12.60
N ASP A 157 -2.50 0.64 13.48
CA ASP A 157 -1.04 0.71 13.48
C ASP A 157 -0.60 -0.74 13.56
N ALA A 158 -0.29 -1.34 12.40
CA ALA A 158 0.30 -2.65 12.33
C ALA A 158 1.38 -2.63 13.39
N GLY A 159 1.27 -3.49 14.41
CA GLY A 159 2.20 -3.55 15.53
C GLY A 159 3.56 -4.01 15.05
N LEU A 160 4.15 -3.24 14.15
CA LEU A 160 5.36 -3.48 13.45
C LEU A 160 6.38 -3.61 14.55
N PRO A 161 7.06 -4.75 14.70
CA PRO A 161 8.34 -4.71 15.36
C PRO A 161 9.11 -3.61 14.63
N ALA A 162 9.55 -2.60 15.38
CA ALA A 162 10.25 -1.45 14.84
C ALA A 162 11.22 -1.98 13.78
N ALA A 163 11.04 -1.56 12.52
CA ALA A 163 12.00 -1.88 11.47
C ALA A 163 13.38 -1.61 12.08
N PRO A 164 14.35 -2.54 11.99
CA PRO A 164 15.58 -2.50 12.76
C PRO A 164 16.08 -1.06 12.77
N THR A 165 16.03 -0.44 13.94
CA THR A 165 16.26 1.00 14.08
C THR A 165 17.73 1.24 13.80
N GLY A 166 18.04 1.59 12.56
CA GLY A 166 19.39 1.79 12.10
C GLY A 166 19.51 1.58 10.61
N PHE A 167 19.83 2.66 9.90
CA PHE A 167 20.41 2.54 8.57
C PHE A 167 21.64 1.61 8.67
N THR A 168 21.56 0.44 8.04
CA THR A 168 22.68 -0.49 7.92
C THR A 168 23.14 -0.42 6.47
N PHE A 169 24.30 0.19 6.22
CA PHE A 169 24.87 0.25 4.88
C PHE A 169 25.30 -1.16 4.45
N GLN A 170 24.55 -1.75 3.53
CA GLN A 170 24.89 -3.02 2.90
C GLN A 170 25.31 -2.79 1.45
N THR A 171 26.45 -3.34 1.05
CA THR A 171 26.97 -3.23 -0.32
C THR A 171 26.37 -4.31 -1.22
N GLY A 172 25.71 -3.91 -2.30
CA GLY A 172 25.20 -4.83 -3.33
C GLY A 172 24.22 -4.12 -4.28
N CYS A 173 24.31 -4.41 -5.58
CA CYS A 173 23.32 -3.96 -6.58
C CYS A 173 22.41 -5.16 -6.90
N THR A 174 21.19 -5.15 -6.41
CA THR A 174 20.19 -6.18 -6.74
C THR A 174 19.64 -5.86 -8.14
N GLU A 175 19.87 -6.74 -9.12
CA GLU A 175 19.24 -6.62 -10.43
C GLU A 175 17.71 -6.69 -10.26
N ARG A 176 17.02 -5.62 -10.68
CA ARG A 176 15.56 -5.55 -10.70
C ARG A 176 15.07 -5.76 -12.13
N PRO A 177 14.02 -6.57 -12.37
CA PRO A 177 13.43 -6.71 -13.69
C PRO A 177 12.99 -5.36 -14.26
N ALA A 178 13.27 -5.13 -15.55
CA ALA A 178 13.28 -3.79 -16.15
C ALA A 178 11.91 -3.22 -16.58
N ALA A 179 10.83 -4.00 -16.66
CA ALA A 179 9.44 -3.49 -16.82
C ALA A 179 8.44 -4.64 -17.02
N THR A 180 7.16 -4.36 -16.75
CA THR A 180 6.02 -5.09 -17.33
C THR A 180 4.96 -4.06 -17.77
N THR A 181 4.81 -3.91 -19.09
CA THR A 181 4.28 -2.69 -19.73
C THR A 181 2.76 -2.65 -19.92
N ALA A 182 2.04 -3.74 -19.67
CA ALA A 182 0.66 -3.88 -20.19
C ALA A 182 -0.46 -3.30 -19.29
N THR A 183 -0.18 -2.98 -18.02
CA THR A 183 -1.20 -2.72 -16.95
C THR A 183 -1.33 -1.25 -16.55
N LEU A 184 -0.42 -0.41 -17.05
CA LEU A 184 -0.23 0.97 -16.60
C LEU A 184 -1.47 1.83 -16.88
N ALA A 185 -2.10 1.67 -18.04
CA ALA A 185 -3.20 2.53 -18.46
C ALA A 185 -4.45 2.43 -17.57
N GLU A 186 -4.88 1.22 -17.19
CA GLU A 186 -6.06 1.04 -16.32
C GLU A 186 -5.76 1.48 -14.87
N ARG A 187 -4.51 1.30 -14.42
CA ARG A 187 -4.03 1.77 -13.11
C ARG A 187 -3.98 3.30 -13.07
N GLU A 188 -3.41 3.92 -14.09
CA GLU A 188 -3.36 5.37 -14.25
C GLU A 188 -4.77 5.94 -14.31
N LEU A 189 -5.71 5.29 -15.02
CA LEU A 189 -7.09 5.73 -15.08
C LEU A 189 -7.76 5.73 -13.70
N ASN A 190 -7.64 4.64 -12.93
CA ASN A 190 -8.24 4.57 -11.59
C ASN A 190 -7.63 5.59 -10.61
N VAL A 191 -6.31 5.77 -10.67
CA VAL A 191 -5.59 6.76 -9.85
C VAL A 191 -6.03 8.17 -10.23
N SER A 192 -6.12 8.49 -11.52
CA SER A 192 -6.58 9.78 -12.01
C SER A 192 -8.04 10.06 -11.64
N LEU A 193 -8.94 9.07 -11.75
CA LEU A 193 -10.33 9.23 -11.32
C LEU A 193 -10.44 9.51 -9.82
N ARG A 194 -9.66 8.80 -8.98
CA ARG A 194 -9.65 9.04 -7.53
C ARG A 194 -9.06 10.41 -7.20
N HIS A 195 -7.98 10.80 -7.87
CA HIS A 195 -7.37 12.12 -7.72
C HIS A 195 -8.37 13.23 -8.07
N ASN A 196 -9.07 13.12 -9.20
CA ASN A 196 -10.10 14.08 -9.61
C ASN A 196 -11.21 14.24 -8.57
N LEU A 197 -11.67 13.13 -7.95
CA LEU A 197 -12.68 13.19 -6.88
C LEU A 197 -12.16 13.94 -5.65
N LEU A 198 -10.92 13.67 -5.23
CA LEU A 198 -10.28 14.35 -4.11
C LEU A 198 -10.06 15.82 -4.37
N GLN A 199 -9.63 16.18 -5.59
CA GLN A 199 -9.46 17.57 -6.00
C GLN A 199 -10.78 18.32 -6.00
N ALA A 200 -11.83 17.73 -6.56
CA ALA A 200 -13.16 18.33 -6.53
C ALA A 200 -13.66 18.55 -5.09
N GLY A 201 -13.50 17.57 -4.22
CA GLY A 201 -13.89 17.68 -2.80
C GLY A 201 -13.08 18.75 -2.05
N LEU A 202 -11.77 18.77 -2.22
CA LEU A 202 -10.89 19.79 -1.62
C LEU A 202 -11.25 21.19 -2.12
N SER A 203 -11.38 21.37 -3.43
CA SER A 203 -11.76 22.65 -4.03
C SER A 203 -13.11 23.13 -3.53
N ALA A 204 -14.13 22.25 -3.47
CA ALA A 204 -15.44 22.60 -2.93
C ALA A 204 -15.37 23.10 -1.47
N ARG A 205 -14.61 22.40 -0.61
CA ARG A 205 -14.37 22.80 0.78
C ARG A 205 -13.71 24.17 0.87
N LEU A 206 -12.64 24.39 0.10
CA LEU A 206 -11.89 25.66 0.10
C LEU A 206 -12.72 26.82 -0.47
N ILE A 207 -13.53 26.57 -1.50
CA ILE A 207 -14.43 27.58 -2.08
C ILE A 207 -15.49 27.99 -1.08
N ALA A 208 -16.08 27.02 -0.36
CA ALA A 208 -17.07 27.30 0.68
C ALA A 208 -16.49 28.15 1.82
N GLU A 209 -15.21 27.95 2.16
CA GLU A 209 -14.54 28.65 3.26
C GLU A 209 -13.95 30.01 2.86
N TYR A 210 -13.42 30.14 1.63
CA TYR A 210 -12.59 31.28 1.21
C TYR A 210 -13.08 32.02 -0.05
N GLY A 211 -14.17 31.58 -0.67
CA GLY A 211 -14.71 32.18 -1.88
C GLY A 211 -14.07 31.63 -3.16
N ALA A 212 -14.89 31.52 -4.22
CA ALA A 212 -14.47 30.95 -5.50
C ALA A 212 -13.38 31.76 -6.21
N GLU A 213 -13.32 33.06 -5.97
CA GLU A 213 -12.31 33.96 -6.54
C GLU A 213 -10.90 33.79 -5.95
N ASN A 214 -10.77 33.01 -4.88
CA ASN A 214 -9.52 32.78 -4.16
C ASN A 214 -8.99 31.35 -4.31
N VAL A 215 -9.70 30.47 -5.03
CA VAL A 215 -9.31 29.08 -5.25
C VAL A 215 -9.14 28.84 -6.75
N ALA A 216 -8.04 28.21 -7.12
CA ALA A 216 -7.80 27.75 -8.48
C ALA A 216 -7.30 26.31 -8.45
N ASP A 217 -7.91 25.44 -9.24
CA ASP A 217 -7.44 24.08 -9.47
C ASP A 217 -6.58 24.00 -10.74
N GLU A 218 -5.69 23.02 -10.83
CA GLU A 218 -4.84 22.78 -12.00
C GLU A 218 -4.06 24.04 -12.45
N HIS A 219 -3.66 24.89 -11.49
CA HIS A 219 -3.06 26.18 -11.77
C HIS A 219 -1.67 25.97 -12.37
N PRO A 220 -1.34 26.57 -13.53
CA PRO A 220 0.00 26.49 -14.09
C PRO A 220 1.05 27.00 -13.09
N SER A 221 2.09 26.20 -12.83
CA SER A 221 3.19 26.58 -11.92
C SER A 221 4.13 27.64 -12.51
N GLY A 222 4.03 27.87 -13.83
CA GLY A 222 4.99 28.67 -14.60
C GLY A 222 6.19 27.87 -15.12
N LEU A 223 6.26 26.56 -14.81
CA LEU A 223 7.40 25.68 -15.12
C LEU A 223 7.05 24.56 -16.11
N GLY A 224 5.87 24.64 -16.75
CA GLY A 224 5.33 23.56 -17.56
C GLY A 224 4.63 22.46 -16.76
N THR A 225 4.58 22.58 -15.43
CA THR A 225 3.80 21.74 -14.52
C THR A 225 2.58 22.50 -14.00
N LYS A 226 1.71 21.79 -13.29
CA LYS A 226 0.50 22.35 -12.68
C LYS A 226 0.44 21.97 -11.22
N ILE A 227 -0.04 22.91 -10.41
CA ILE A 227 -0.33 22.72 -9.00
C ILE A 227 -1.79 22.27 -8.90
N ASP A 228 -2.05 21.17 -8.19
CA ASP A 228 -3.40 20.58 -8.09
C ASP A 228 -4.43 21.60 -7.59
N VAL A 229 -4.15 22.29 -6.47
CA VAL A 229 -4.97 23.40 -5.98
C VAL A 229 -4.11 24.53 -5.41
N VAL A 230 -4.44 25.77 -5.75
CA VAL A 230 -3.85 26.99 -5.21
C VAL A 230 -4.92 27.78 -4.47
N LEU A 231 -4.64 28.11 -3.21
CA LEU A 231 -5.45 29.01 -2.41
C LEU A 231 -4.73 30.35 -2.23
N ARG A 232 -5.39 31.44 -2.60
CA ARG A 232 -4.94 32.81 -2.34
C ARG A 232 -5.55 33.31 -1.03
N ARG A 233 -4.74 33.44 0.01
CA ARG A 233 -5.18 33.98 1.32
C ARG A 233 -5.22 35.50 1.31
N THR A 234 -4.25 36.12 0.66
CA THR A 234 -4.14 37.57 0.41
C THR A 234 -3.50 37.79 -0.96
N PRO A 235 -3.44 39.01 -1.52
CA PRO A 235 -2.76 39.26 -2.81
C PRO A 235 -1.30 38.81 -2.88
N GLU A 236 -0.65 38.64 -1.72
CA GLU A 236 0.76 38.27 -1.60
C GLU A 236 0.95 36.85 -1.02
N GLU A 237 -0.08 36.28 -0.39
CA GLU A 237 0.00 35.00 0.32
C GLU A 237 -0.75 33.88 -0.39
N TYR A 238 -0.01 32.85 -0.77
CA TYR A 238 -0.51 31.67 -1.49
C TYR A 238 -0.17 30.39 -0.75
N TRP A 239 -1.12 29.47 -0.72
CA TRP A 239 -0.92 28.11 -0.24
C TRP A 239 -1.08 27.16 -1.42
N TYR A 240 -0.14 26.25 -1.59
CA TYR A 240 -0.19 25.24 -2.65
C TYR A 240 -0.54 23.90 -2.05
N TYR A 241 -1.48 23.21 -2.68
CA TYR A 241 -1.90 21.87 -2.31
C TYR A 241 -1.45 20.91 -3.41
N GLU A 242 -0.87 19.80 -2.98
CA GLU A 242 -0.54 18.66 -3.84
C GLU A 242 -1.26 17.43 -3.31
N ILE A 243 -2.11 16.83 -4.15
CA ILE A 243 -2.99 15.74 -3.79
C ILE A 243 -2.34 14.41 -4.18
N LYS A 244 -2.42 13.44 -3.26
CA LYS A 244 -1.97 12.07 -3.51
C LYS A 244 -3.03 11.09 -3.07
N THR A 245 -3.22 10.07 -3.90
CA THR A 245 -4.21 8.98 -3.69
C THR A 245 -3.61 7.76 -3.00
N ALA A 246 -2.34 7.84 -2.60
CA ALA A 246 -1.72 6.81 -1.78
C ALA A 246 -2.47 6.67 -0.45
N HIS A 247 -2.55 5.44 0.08
CA HIS A 247 -3.32 5.19 1.28
C HIS A 247 -2.71 5.82 2.53
N SER A 248 -1.39 5.79 2.72
CA SER A 248 -0.79 6.34 3.94
C SER A 248 -0.32 7.80 3.79
N PRO A 249 -0.40 8.62 4.85
CA PRO A 249 0.18 9.96 4.86
C PRO A 249 1.67 9.97 4.51
N ARG A 250 2.45 8.99 5.02
CA ARG A 250 3.87 8.83 4.70
C ARG A 250 4.12 8.63 3.20
N SER A 251 3.31 7.81 2.52
CA SER A 251 3.40 7.63 1.08
C SER A 251 3.02 8.90 0.31
N CYS A 252 1.91 9.57 0.71
CA CYS A 252 1.52 10.84 0.12
C CYS A 252 2.64 11.88 0.22
N ILE A 253 3.23 12.05 1.41
CA ILE A 253 4.34 12.99 1.63
C ILE A 253 5.54 12.61 0.78
N ARG A 254 5.92 11.33 0.75
CA ARG A 254 7.05 10.84 -0.07
C ARG A 254 6.87 11.15 -1.55
N GLU A 255 5.67 10.93 -2.08
CA GLU A 255 5.36 11.14 -3.49
C GLU A 255 5.28 12.64 -3.84
N ALA A 256 4.65 13.44 -2.97
CA ALA A 256 4.41 14.86 -3.24
C ALA A 256 5.64 15.75 -2.99
N LEU A 257 6.55 15.39 -2.07
CA LEU A 257 7.59 16.29 -1.56
C LEU A 257 8.45 16.91 -2.67
N GLY A 258 8.86 16.10 -3.66
CA GLY A 258 9.63 16.60 -4.80
C GLY A 258 8.87 17.63 -5.64
N GLN A 259 7.59 17.39 -5.90
CA GLN A 259 6.72 18.26 -6.70
C GLN A 259 6.48 19.59 -5.98
N VAL A 260 6.08 19.56 -4.71
CA VAL A 260 5.82 20.78 -3.94
C VAL A 260 7.09 21.63 -3.77
N MET A 261 8.26 20.99 -3.67
CA MET A 261 9.54 21.70 -3.62
C MET A 261 9.89 22.34 -4.97
N GLU A 262 9.60 21.69 -6.10
CA GLU A 262 9.79 22.27 -7.42
C GLU A 262 8.91 23.52 -7.61
N TYR A 263 7.62 23.44 -7.25
CA TYR A 263 6.69 24.55 -7.36
C TYR A 263 7.05 25.76 -6.49
N ALA A 264 7.73 25.53 -5.36
CA ALA A 264 8.12 26.60 -4.45
C ALA A 264 9.48 27.20 -4.76
N TYR A 265 10.44 26.39 -5.20
CA TYR A 265 11.87 26.75 -5.13
C TYR A 265 12.62 26.66 -6.47
N TRP A 266 11.99 26.18 -7.54
CA TRP A 266 12.63 26.22 -8.85
C TRP A 266 12.84 27.69 -9.30
N PRO A 267 13.93 28.03 -10.01
CA PRO A 267 14.17 29.40 -10.47
C PRO A 267 12.98 30.00 -11.23
N GLY A 268 12.47 31.14 -10.75
CA GLY A 268 11.31 31.83 -11.30
C GLY A 268 9.96 31.42 -10.69
N ALA A 269 9.95 30.43 -9.79
CA ALA A 269 8.77 30.06 -9.03
C ALA A 269 8.35 31.15 -8.04
N ARG A 270 7.05 31.19 -7.73
CA ARG A 270 6.51 32.03 -6.66
C ARG A 270 6.44 31.23 -5.38
N GLU A 271 7.23 31.64 -4.39
CA GLU A 271 7.29 30.96 -3.09
C GLU A 271 5.95 31.06 -2.34
N PRO A 272 5.32 29.93 -1.99
CA PRO A 272 4.10 29.92 -1.21
C PRO A 272 4.40 30.02 0.28
N ARG A 273 3.42 30.52 1.04
CA ARG A 273 3.51 30.58 2.51
C ARG A 273 3.39 29.20 3.15
N ARG A 274 2.69 28.27 2.49
CA ARG A 274 2.49 26.88 2.88
C ARG A 274 2.50 25.95 1.67
N LEU A 275 3.13 24.80 1.85
CA LEU A 275 3.08 23.64 0.97
C LEU A 275 2.29 22.55 1.68
N ILE A 276 1.14 22.17 1.12
CA ILE A 276 0.20 21.28 1.79
C ILE A 276 0.09 20.00 0.98
N VAL A 277 0.63 18.91 1.51
CA VAL A 277 0.37 17.59 0.95
C VAL A 277 -0.99 17.12 1.43
N SER A 278 -1.85 16.68 0.52
CA SER A 278 -3.22 16.26 0.86
C SER A 278 -3.45 14.81 0.47
N GLY A 279 -4.13 14.06 1.35
CA GLY A 279 -4.51 12.68 1.10
C GLY A 279 -5.75 12.28 1.89
N GLU A 280 -6.23 11.05 1.68
CA GLU A 280 -7.54 10.62 2.19
C GLU A 280 -7.53 10.26 3.68
N ASN A 281 -6.39 9.79 4.18
CA ASN A 281 -6.25 9.29 5.54
C ASN A 281 -5.64 10.35 6.47
N ALA A 282 -6.05 10.32 7.73
CA ALA A 282 -5.54 11.24 8.73
C ALA A 282 -4.03 11.03 8.97
N LEU A 283 -3.32 12.12 9.29
CA LEU A 283 -1.90 12.07 9.63
C LEU A 283 -1.66 11.23 10.91
N ASP A 284 -0.71 10.32 10.86
CA ASP A 284 -0.26 9.49 11.99
C ASP A 284 0.84 10.20 12.83
N ASP A 285 1.23 9.60 13.97
CA ASP A 285 2.24 10.19 14.86
C ASP A 285 3.64 10.23 14.22
N ASP A 286 3.99 9.19 13.46
CA ASP A 286 5.24 9.14 12.70
C ASP A 286 5.30 10.21 11.61
N GLY A 287 4.21 10.44 10.89
CA GLY A 287 4.05 11.49 9.91
C GLY A 287 4.13 12.88 10.53
N ARG A 288 3.50 13.09 11.70
CA ARG A 288 3.65 14.32 12.49
C ARG A 288 5.10 14.58 12.88
N ALA A 289 5.80 13.55 13.37
CA ALA A 289 7.20 13.65 13.75
C ALA A 289 8.10 13.95 12.54
N TYR A 290 7.84 13.31 11.40
CA TYR A 290 8.58 13.52 10.17
C TYR A 290 8.40 14.95 9.62
N LEU A 291 7.17 15.46 9.52
CA LEU A 291 6.90 16.84 9.09
C LEU A 291 7.54 17.86 10.04
N ARG A 292 7.51 17.61 11.35
CA ARG A 292 8.19 18.45 12.33
C ARG A 292 9.68 18.53 12.05
N GLN A 293 10.33 17.40 11.79
CA GLN A 293 11.75 17.39 11.42
C GLN A 293 12.02 18.17 10.14
N LEU A 294 11.17 18.01 9.10
CA LEU A 294 11.31 18.76 7.85
C LEU A 294 11.24 20.27 8.10
N ASN A 295 10.25 20.70 8.87
CA ASN A 295 9.98 22.12 9.11
C ASN A 295 11.02 22.76 10.05
N GLU A 296 11.45 22.07 11.10
CA GLU A 296 12.41 22.61 12.08
C GLU A 296 13.83 22.60 11.53
N ARG A 297 14.24 21.50 10.88
CA ARG A 297 15.62 21.31 10.41
C ARG A 297 15.90 22.10 9.14
N PHE A 298 14.97 22.07 8.19
CA PHE A 298 15.17 22.63 6.84
C PHE A 298 14.35 23.90 6.60
N ARG A 299 13.56 24.37 7.58
CA ARG A 299 12.71 25.57 7.46
C ARG A 299 11.69 25.47 6.33
N LEU A 300 11.33 24.25 5.91
CA LEU A 300 10.33 24.04 4.87
C LEU A 300 8.93 24.32 5.44
N PRO A 301 8.03 25.00 4.71
CA PRO A 301 6.68 25.28 5.17
C PRO A 301 5.71 24.15 4.81
N VAL A 302 6.10 22.88 5.01
CA VAL A 302 5.33 21.71 4.58
C VAL A 302 4.35 21.28 5.67
N ALA A 303 3.10 21.06 5.28
CA ALA A 303 2.03 20.56 6.12
C ALA A 303 1.33 19.38 5.43
N TYR A 304 0.51 18.66 6.20
CA TYR A 304 -0.38 17.63 5.67
C TYR A 304 -1.82 17.93 6.07
N GLU A 305 -2.74 17.80 5.13
CA GLU A 305 -4.18 17.92 5.37
C GLU A 305 -4.92 16.67 4.87
N GLN A 306 -5.88 16.20 5.68
CA GLN A 306 -6.77 15.13 5.26
C GLN A 306 -7.89 15.71 4.39
N ILE A 307 -8.17 15.05 3.27
CA ILE A 307 -9.36 15.30 2.46
C ILE A 307 -10.45 14.35 2.93
N VAL A 308 -11.54 14.90 3.44
CA VAL A 308 -12.76 14.16 3.76
C VAL A 308 -13.77 14.48 2.67
N LEU A 309 -14.18 13.46 1.93
CA LEU A 309 -15.28 13.58 0.97
C LEU A 309 -16.60 13.46 1.74
N GLU A 310 -17.51 14.40 1.55
CA GLU A 310 -18.89 14.28 2.04
C GLU A 310 -19.61 13.18 1.22
N GLU A 311 -20.28 12.26 1.91
CA GLU A 311 -21.09 11.17 1.29
C GLU A 311 -22.40 11.69 0.67
#